data_AF-A0AAV9VUF5-F1
#
_entry.id   AF-A0AAV9VUF5-F1
#
_cell.length_a   1.000
_cell.length_b   1.000
_cell.length_c   1.000
_cell.angle_alpha   90.00
_cell.angle_beta   90.00
_cell.angle_gamma   90.00
#
_symmetry.space_group_name_H-M   'P 1'
#
loop_
_entity.id
_entity.type
_entity.pdbx_description
1 polymer ?
#
loop_
_entity_poly.entity_id
_entity_poly.type
_entity_poly.pdbx_seq_one_letter_code
_entity_poly.pdbx_strand_id
1 'polypeptide(L)'
;MLRNTQPLVNFNPIPGGPKPVTLDNLDQLNDFGGDSVYLTSIKDVAADSQQQWLKGVTPDATGLTNGAISATIIVNEKDATTADVFYFYFYNFNSGPPVWGIKFGDHVGDWEHIMVRFQNGVPSALWYSQHADGQAFTYEAVEKLGKRPIGYSAKGAFFLVDDTNKGVLWDPTLSAYYYKFDAETTKFTSYNPASPVNWLYFKGKWGDQQYPKEHEGQYILFGQARYGNGPTGPIGKELQRKDICPSNVKPCWARPFLTAKLEKE
;
A
#
# COMPACT_ATOMS: atom_id res chain seq x y z
N MET A 1 5.98 9.76 7.00
CA MET A 1 6.38 8.52 7.70
C MET A 1 7.83 8.53 8.20
N LEU A 2 8.87 8.41 7.36
CA LEU A 2 10.27 8.21 7.81
C LEU A 2 10.81 9.17 8.88
N ARG A 3 10.40 10.45 8.87
CA ARG A 3 10.80 11.44 9.89
C ARG A 3 10.20 11.18 11.29
N ASN A 4 9.16 10.36 11.36
CA ASN A 4 8.43 10.02 12.58
C ASN A 4 8.63 8.56 13.00
N THR A 5 9.52 7.82 12.32
CA THR A 5 9.80 6.42 12.59
C THR A 5 11.29 6.17 12.79
N GLN A 6 11.59 5.05 13.44
CA GLN A 6 12.94 4.54 13.65
C GLN A 6 12.96 3.04 13.33
N PRO A 7 14.06 2.51 12.78
CA PRO A 7 14.16 1.11 12.40
C PRO A 7 14.47 0.22 13.61
N LEU A 8 13.60 -0.75 13.88
CA LEU A 8 13.72 -1.73 14.97
C LEU A 8 13.72 -3.16 14.43
N VAL A 9 14.36 -4.06 15.16
CA VAL A 9 14.20 -5.52 15.03
C VAL A 9 13.86 -6.06 16.40
N ASN A 10 12.78 -6.85 16.50
CA ASN A 10 12.30 -7.40 17.77
C ASN A 10 12.16 -6.32 18.85
N PHE A 11 11.49 -5.22 18.52
CA PHE A 11 11.30 -4.04 19.39
C PHE A 11 12.58 -3.32 19.86
N ASN A 12 13.75 -3.67 19.33
CA ASN A 12 15.03 -3.05 19.70
C ASN A 12 15.58 -2.19 18.56
N PRO A 13 16.05 -0.95 18.81
CA PRO A 13 16.65 -0.11 17.78
C PRO A 13 17.87 -0.77 17.14
N ILE A 14 18.02 -0.62 15.84
CA ILE A 14 19.18 -1.16 15.11
C ILE A 14 20.43 -0.31 15.38
N PRO A 15 21.51 -0.88 15.96
CA PRO A 15 22.79 -0.19 16.10
C PRO A 15 23.51 -0.13 14.74
N GLY A 16 24.16 1.00 14.44
CA GLY A 16 25.00 1.14 13.24
C GLY A 16 24.26 1.28 11.89
N GLY A 17 22.92 1.28 11.88
CA GLY A 17 22.13 1.53 10.68
C GLY A 17 22.23 2.99 10.17
N PRO A 18 21.77 3.27 8.92
CA PRO A 18 21.80 4.60 8.33
C PRO A 18 21.06 5.64 9.20
N LYS A 19 21.69 6.80 9.41
CA LYS A 19 21.12 7.94 10.16
C LYS A 19 21.51 9.26 9.48
N PRO A 20 20.54 10.07 9.01
CA PRO A 20 19.10 9.80 8.97
C PRO A 20 18.74 8.68 7.98
N VAL A 21 17.62 8.00 8.25
CA VAL A 21 16.98 7.11 7.26
C VAL A 21 16.23 7.98 6.25
N THR A 22 16.52 7.80 4.96
CA THR A 22 15.91 8.50 3.83
C THR A 22 15.47 7.50 2.77
N LEU A 23 14.74 7.95 1.75
CA LEU A 23 14.37 7.09 0.62
C LEU A 23 15.59 6.65 -0.23
N ASP A 24 16.72 7.35 -0.11
CA ASP A 24 17.96 7.03 -0.84
C ASP A 24 18.79 5.93 -0.17
N ASN A 25 18.56 5.64 1.11
CA ASN A 25 19.36 4.66 1.87
C ASN A 25 18.53 3.62 2.62
N LEU A 26 17.21 3.61 2.44
CA LEU A 26 16.30 2.74 3.18
C LEU A 26 16.58 1.24 2.98
N ASP A 27 17.03 0.85 1.79
CA ASP A 27 17.41 -0.52 1.45
C ASP A 27 18.62 -1.03 2.24
N GLN A 28 19.51 -0.15 2.71
CA GLN A 28 20.66 -0.53 3.53
C GLN A 28 20.22 -1.20 4.85
N LEU A 29 18.99 -0.92 5.31
CA LEU A 29 18.41 -1.63 6.47
C LEU A 29 18.24 -3.12 6.24
N ASN A 30 18.22 -3.59 4.98
CA ASN A 30 18.16 -5.01 4.67
C ASN A 30 19.34 -5.79 5.28
N ASP A 31 20.50 -5.15 5.44
CA ASP A 31 21.71 -5.78 6.02
C ASP A 31 21.60 -5.97 7.55
N PHE A 32 20.59 -5.37 8.19
CA PHE A 32 20.40 -5.37 9.64
C PHE A 32 19.22 -6.23 10.11
N GLY A 33 18.62 -7.01 9.21
CA GLY A 33 17.48 -7.88 9.55
C GLY A 33 16.52 -8.15 8.40
N GLY A 34 16.77 -7.63 7.20
CA GLY A 34 15.96 -7.91 6.02
C GLY A 34 14.48 -7.57 6.20
N ASP A 35 13.64 -8.57 6.03
CA ASP A 35 12.18 -8.47 6.15
C ASP A 35 11.68 -8.35 7.61
N SER A 36 12.58 -8.54 8.58
CA SER A 36 12.31 -8.45 10.02
C SER A 36 12.58 -7.05 10.59
N VAL A 37 12.98 -6.09 9.75
CA VAL A 37 13.13 -4.68 10.15
C VAL A 37 11.78 -3.96 10.08
N TYR A 38 11.41 -3.26 11.14
CA TYR A 38 10.18 -2.49 11.27
C TYR A 38 10.47 -0.99 11.36
N LEU A 39 9.83 -0.19 10.52
CA LEU A 39 9.85 1.27 10.60
C LEU A 39 8.86 1.74 11.68
N THR A 40 9.25 1.54 12.94
CA THR A 40 8.42 1.73 14.13
C THR A 40 8.27 3.22 14.45
N SER A 41 7.06 3.63 14.81
CA SER A 41 6.77 4.98 15.30
C SER A 41 7.68 5.39 16.47
N ILE A 42 8.18 6.63 16.43
CA ILE A 42 9.04 7.17 17.52
C ILE A 42 8.21 7.45 18.78
N LYS A 43 6.93 7.78 18.60
CA LYS A 43 5.97 8.07 19.67
C LYS A 43 4.86 7.03 19.64
N ASP A 44 4.42 6.62 20.83
CA ASP A 44 3.25 5.74 20.99
C ASP A 44 2.02 6.33 20.29
N VAL A 45 1.48 5.58 19.33
CA VAL A 45 0.34 5.95 18.50
C VAL A 45 -0.99 5.76 19.26
N ALA A 46 -1.04 4.85 20.23
CA ALA A 46 -2.25 4.55 21.00
C ALA A 46 -2.56 5.61 22.06
N ALA A 47 -1.53 6.28 22.58
CA ALA A 47 -1.65 7.31 23.62
C ALA A 47 -1.77 8.76 23.08
N ASP A 48 -1.55 8.97 21.78
CA ASP A 48 -1.31 10.31 21.22
C ASP A 48 -2.50 10.84 20.39
N SER A 49 -3.25 11.77 20.97
CA SER A 49 -4.32 12.53 20.30
C SER A 49 -3.81 13.55 19.25
N GLN A 50 -2.49 13.71 19.08
CA GLN A 50 -1.86 14.79 18.29
C GLN A 50 -1.06 14.33 17.07
N GLN A 51 -1.00 13.04 16.70
CA GLN A 51 -0.19 12.61 15.55
C GLN A 51 -0.84 12.98 14.20
N GLN A 52 -0.93 14.27 13.90
CA GLN A 52 -1.45 14.83 12.64
C GLN A 52 -0.74 14.22 11.41
N TRP A 53 0.51 13.79 11.56
CA TRP A 53 1.23 13.14 10.47
C TRP A 53 0.59 11.82 10.02
N LEU A 54 -0.12 11.10 10.89
CA LEU A 54 -0.86 9.88 10.53
C LEU A 54 -2.02 10.15 9.58
N LYS A 55 -2.56 11.38 9.59
CA LYS A 55 -3.65 11.78 8.67
C LYS A 55 -3.18 12.06 7.25
N GLY A 56 -1.87 12.14 7.03
CA GLY A 56 -1.30 12.46 5.72
C GLY A 56 -1.68 13.85 5.23
N VAL A 57 -1.77 13.99 3.91
CA VAL A 57 -2.14 15.25 3.24
C VAL A 57 -3.43 15.01 2.47
N THR A 58 -4.47 15.77 2.81
CA THR A 58 -5.75 15.72 2.09
C THR A 58 -5.56 16.29 0.67
N PRO A 59 -6.05 15.60 -0.38
CA PRO A 59 -6.06 16.15 -1.73
C PRO A 59 -6.87 17.45 -1.82
N ASP A 60 -6.47 18.35 -2.71
CA ASP A 60 -7.29 19.53 -3.04
C ASP A 60 -8.43 19.20 -4.02
N ALA A 61 -9.17 20.22 -4.46
CA ALA A 61 -10.31 20.06 -5.38
C ALA A 61 -9.94 19.46 -6.75
N THR A 62 -8.66 19.46 -7.14
CA THR A 62 -8.16 18.83 -8.37
C THR A 62 -7.74 17.37 -8.16
N GLY A 63 -7.65 16.94 -6.89
CA GLY A 63 -7.13 15.64 -6.49
C GLY A 63 -5.62 15.61 -6.22
N LEU A 64 -4.96 16.75 -6.18
CA LEU A 64 -3.52 16.87 -5.88
C LEU A 64 -3.26 16.90 -4.37
N THR A 65 -2.29 16.11 -3.90
CA THR A 65 -1.75 16.23 -2.53
C THR A 65 -0.63 17.27 -2.48
N ASN A 66 -0.97 18.51 -2.13
CA ASN A 66 -0.03 19.63 -2.13
C ASN A 66 1.17 19.42 -1.18
N GLY A 67 2.39 19.54 -1.71
CA GLY A 67 3.62 19.42 -0.93
C GLY A 67 3.96 18.01 -0.45
N ALA A 68 3.27 16.98 -0.96
CA ALA A 68 3.53 15.58 -0.63
C ALA A 68 3.48 14.70 -1.86
N ILE A 69 4.44 13.77 -1.98
CA ILE A 69 4.41 12.67 -2.94
C ILE A 69 3.70 11.51 -2.25
N SER A 70 2.47 11.23 -2.65
CA SER A 70 1.53 10.36 -1.95
C SER A 70 1.33 9.00 -2.64
N ALA A 71 1.82 8.88 -3.87
CA ALA A 71 1.70 7.68 -4.67
C ALA A 71 3.03 7.31 -5.34
N THR A 72 3.10 6.07 -5.82
CA THR A 72 4.18 5.60 -6.68
C THR A 72 3.58 4.79 -7.82
N ILE A 73 3.97 5.11 -9.05
CA ILE A 73 3.52 4.43 -10.26
C ILE A 73 4.68 3.62 -10.83
N ILE A 74 4.49 2.31 -10.95
CA ILE A 74 5.50 1.36 -11.41
C ILE A 74 5.00 0.67 -12.67
N VAL A 75 5.76 0.78 -13.75
CA VAL A 75 5.46 0.17 -15.05
C VAL A 75 6.32 -1.07 -15.23
N ASN A 76 5.69 -2.23 -15.45
CA ASN A 76 6.35 -3.46 -15.88
C ASN A 76 5.94 -3.77 -17.33
N GLU A 77 6.82 -3.46 -18.28
CA GLU A 77 6.67 -3.85 -19.69
C GLU A 77 7.07 -5.34 -19.82
N LYS A 78 6.08 -6.23 -19.80
CA LYS A 78 6.32 -7.67 -19.71
C LYS A 78 6.79 -8.27 -21.02
N ASP A 79 6.22 -7.79 -22.13
CA ASP A 79 6.59 -8.17 -23.49
C ASP A 79 6.19 -7.05 -24.46
N ALA A 80 6.35 -7.29 -25.77
CA ALA A 80 6.05 -6.32 -26.82
C ALA A 80 4.59 -5.83 -26.84
N THR A 81 3.67 -6.56 -26.22
CA THR A 81 2.23 -6.31 -26.25
C THR A 81 1.62 -6.08 -24.88
N THR A 82 2.20 -6.65 -23.81
CA THR A 82 1.65 -6.61 -22.45
C THR A 82 2.46 -5.67 -21.56
N ALA A 83 1.78 -4.72 -20.93
CA ALA A 83 2.35 -3.92 -19.85
C ALA A 83 1.42 -3.91 -18.64
N ASP A 84 2.00 -4.07 -17.45
CA ASP A 84 1.30 -3.98 -16.18
C ASP A 84 1.72 -2.69 -15.48
N VAL A 85 0.76 -1.81 -15.18
CA VAL A 85 1.02 -0.54 -14.49
C VAL A 85 0.41 -0.61 -13.10
N PHE A 86 1.25 -0.50 -12.09
CA PHE A 86 0.87 -0.52 -10.69
C PHE A 86 0.80 0.90 -10.15
N TYR A 87 -0.36 1.29 -9.65
CA TYR A 87 -0.61 2.53 -8.92
C TYR A 87 -0.62 2.19 -7.44
N PHE A 88 0.50 2.46 -6.76
CA PHE A 88 0.64 2.29 -5.33
C PHE A 88 0.22 3.54 -4.57
N TYR A 89 -0.50 3.34 -3.49
CA TYR A 89 -1.02 4.35 -2.58
C TYR A 89 -0.41 4.11 -1.20
N PHE A 90 0.15 5.15 -0.58
CA PHE A 90 0.67 5.04 0.77
C PHE A 90 -0.18 5.81 1.77
N TYR A 91 -0.69 5.12 2.78
CA TYR A 91 -1.36 5.72 3.93
C TYR A 91 -0.41 5.70 5.12
N ASN A 92 -0.36 6.76 5.92
CA ASN A 92 0.49 6.74 7.13
C ASN A 92 -0.10 5.86 8.24
N PHE A 93 -1.37 5.46 8.14
CA PHE A 93 -2.05 4.63 9.12
C PHE A 93 -3.20 3.86 8.45
N ASN A 94 -3.28 2.56 8.75
CA ASN A 94 -4.48 1.76 8.50
C ASN A 94 -5.31 1.71 9.78
N SER A 95 -6.59 2.09 9.65
CA SER A 95 -7.54 1.92 10.75
C SER A 95 -8.42 0.71 10.49
N GLY A 96 -8.24 -0.32 11.31
CA GLY A 96 -8.93 -1.59 11.16
C GLY A 96 -10.43 -1.52 11.46
N PRO A 97 -11.22 -2.51 11.00
CA PRO A 97 -12.64 -2.59 11.28
C PRO A 97 -12.94 -2.67 12.78
N PRO A 98 -13.99 -1.98 13.27
CA PRO A 98 -14.39 -2.04 14.67
C PRO A 98 -15.21 -3.30 14.96
N VAL A 99 -14.84 -4.02 16.04
CA VAL A 99 -15.60 -5.12 16.63
C VAL A 99 -15.89 -4.75 18.09
N TRP A 100 -17.17 -4.54 18.41
CA TRP A 100 -17.63 -4.08 19.72
C TRP A 100 -16.85 -2.85 20.24
N GLY A 101 -16.54 -1.91 19.35
CA GLY A 101 -15.82 -0.67 19.66
C GLY A 101 -14.29 -0.79 19.68
N ILE A 102 -13.71 -1.99 19.51
CA ILE A 102 -12.27 -2.23 19.41
C ILE A 102 -11.90 -2.42 17.94
N LYS A 103 -10.92 -1.68 17.43
CA LYS A 103 -10.45 -1.82 16.05
C LYS A 103 -9.40 -2.91 15.91
N PHE A 104 -9.57 -3.81 14.95
CA PHE A 104 -8.63 -4.90 14.68
C PHE A 104 -7.90 -4.69 13.37
N GLY A 105 -6.57 -4.75 13.41
CA GLY A 105 -5.70 -4.49 12.26
C GLY A 105 -5.16 -3.07 12.20
N ASP A 106 -5.25 -2.29 13.28
CA ASP A 106 -4.63 -0.96 13.34
C ASP A 106 -3.11 -1.10 13.20
N HIS A 107 -2.51 -0.37 12.27
CA HIS A 107 -1.06 -0.34 12.10
C HIS A 107 -0.60 0.95 11.42
N VAL A 108 0.60 1.42 11.78
CA VAL A 108 1.26 2.53 11.10
C VAL A 108 1.72 2.08 9.72
N GLY A 109 1.55 2.95 8.73
CA GLY A 109 1.97 2.74 7.36
C GLY A 109 1.12 1.68 6.65
N ASP A 110 0.62 1.98 5.46
CA ASP A 110 -0.10 0.99 4.67
C ASP A 110 0.13 1.20 3.17
N TRP A 111 0.25 0.10 2.44
CA TRP A 111 0.48 0.06 1.00
C TRP A 111 -0.66 -0.67 0.31
N GLU A 112 -1.52 0.10 -0.35
CA GLU A 112 -2.55 -0.39 -1.24
C GLU A 112 -2.16 -0.17 -2.69
N HIS A 113 -2.74 -0.92 -3.62
CA HIS A 113 -2.50 -0.71 -5.04
C HIS A 113 -3.65 -1.13 -5.95
N ILE A 114 -3.72 -0.43 -7.07
CA ILE A 114 -4.46 -0.86 -8.25
C ILE A 114 -3.44 -1.20 -9.32
N MET A 115 -3.63 -2.32 -10.01
CA MET A 115 -2.83 -2.65 -11.17
C MET A 115 -3.71 -2.70 -12.41
N VAL A 116 -3.28 -2.03 -13.47
CA VAL A 116 -3.96 -1.98 -14.76
C VAL A 116 -3.11 -2.73 -15.77
N ARG A 117 -3.70 -3.72 -16.44
CA ARG A 117 -3.05 -4.45 -17.54
C ARG A 117 -3.42 -3.83 -18.88
N PHE A 118 -2.41 -3.45 -19.64
CA PHE A 118 -2.51 -3.00 -21.01
C PHE A 118 -2.13 -4.14 -21.97
N GLN A 119 -2.90 -4.25 -23.04
CA GLN A 119 -2.68 -5.15 -24.16
C GLN A 119 -2.64 -4.30 -25.44
N ASN A 120 -1.51 -4.30 -26.13
CA ASN A 120 -1.25 -3.44 -27.29
C ASN A 120 -1.54 -1.95 -27.01
N GLY A 121 -1.17 -1.48 -25.82
CA GLY A 121 -1.43 -0.11 -25.37
C GLY A 121 -2.87 0.19 -24.95
N VAL A 122 -3.77 -0.79 -24.98
CA VAL A 122 -5.19 -0.64 -24.58
C VAL A 122 -5.42 -1.31 -23.22
N PRO A 123 -6.03 -0.63 -22.22
CA PRO A 123 -6.32 -1.25 -20.94
C PRO A 123 -7.36 -2.37 -21.08
N SER A 124 -7.10 -3.52 -20.46
CA SER A 124 -7.86 -4.76 -20.64
C SER A 124 -8.46 -5.28 -19.34
N ALA A 125 -7.75 -5.17 -18.23
CA ALA A 125 -8.18 -5.64 -16.92
C ALA A 125 -7.51 -4.85 -15.78
N LEU A 126 -8.12 -4.93 -14.60
CA LEU A 126 -7.64 -4.33 -13.38
C LEU A 126 -7.58 -5.33 -12.25
N TRP A 127 -6.66 -5.11 -11.32
CA TRP A 127 -6.61 -5.70 -10.00
C TRP A 127 -6.75 -4.60 -8.94
N TYR A 128 -7.67 -4.77 -8.01
CA TYR A 128 -7.81 -3.92 -6.82
C TYR A 128 -7.37 -4.74 -5.61
N SER A 129 -6.34 -4.30 -4.88
CA SER A 129 -5.93 -4.97 -3.64
C SER A 129 -6.94 -4.77 -2.53
N GLN A 130 -7.12 -5.81 -1.71
CA GLN A 130 -7.90 -5.81 -0.48
C GLN A 130 -7.11 -6.61 0.57
N HIS A 131 -6.35 -5.93 1.41
CA HIS A 131 -5.44 -6.56 2.36
C HIS A 131 -4.45 -7.55 1.68
N ALA A 132 -4.49 -8.84 2.06
CA ALA A 132 -3.66 -9.90 1.48
C ALA A 132 -4.27 -10.56 0.22
N ASP A 133 -5.45 -10.11 -0.21
CA ASP A 133 -6.20 -10.61 -1.37
C ASP A 133 -6.62 -9.42 -2.27
N GLY A 134 -7.71 -9.56 -3.02
CA GLY A 134 -8.28 -8.52 -3.86
C GLY A 134 -9.23 -9.09 -4.90
N GLN A 135 -9.58 -8.25 -5.86
CA GLN A 135 -10.49 -8.65 -6.93
C GLN A 135 -10.01 -8.14 -8.28
N ALA A 136 -10.09 -9.01 -9.28
CA ALA A 136 -9.82 -8.67 -10.66
C ALA A 136 -11.12 -8.33 -11.40
N PHE A 137 -11.06 -7.34 -12.28
CA PHE A 137 -12.17 -6.93 -13.14
C PHE A 137 -11.70 -6.71 -14.57
N THR A 138 -12.58 -6.90 -15.55
CA THR A 138 -12.29 -6.40 -16.90
C THR A 138 -12.30 -4.86 -16.88
N TYR A 139 -11.52 -4.24 -17.76
CA TYR A 139 -11.50 -2.79 -17.84
C TYR A 139 -12.88 -2.21 -18.14
N GLU A 140 -13.70 -2.89 -18.94
CA GLU A 140 -15.06 -2.45 -19.26
C GLU A 140 -15.97 -2.40 -18.02
N ALA A 141 -15.81 -3.35 -17.09
CA ALA A 141 -16.70 -3.51 -15.93
C ALA A 141 -16.62 -2.39 -14.90
N VAL A 142 -15.47 -1.72 -14.77
CA VAL A 142 -15.22 -0.79 -13.66
C VAL A 142 -15.77 0.61 -13.92
N GLU A 143 -16.08 1.34 -12.86
CA GLU A 143 -16.43 2.77 -12.95
C GLU A 143 -15.23 3.60 -13.43
N LYS A 144 -15.48 4.67 -14.19
CA LYS A 144 -14.42 5.52 -14.76
C LYS A 144 -14.81 7.00 -14.76
N LEU A 145 -13.84 7.86 -14.51
CA LEU A 145 -13.88 9.28 -14.87
C LEU A 145 -13.21 9.48 -16.23
N GLY A 146 -14.01 9.65 -17.28
CA GLY A 146 -13.51 9.61 -18.66
C GLY A 146 -12.90 8.24 -18.97
N LYS A 147 -11.59 8.17 -19.19
CA LYS A 147 -10.85 6.91 -19.44
C LYS A 147 -10.16 6.36 -18.18
N ARG A 148 -10.32 7.01 -17.03
CA ARG A 148 -9.54 6.70 -15.82
C ARG A 148 -10.40 5.87 -14.86
N PRO A 149 -10.02 4.61 -14.58
CA PRO A 149 -10.69 3.80 -13.57
C PRO A 149 -10.77 4.50 -12.23
N ILE A 150 -11.91 4.37 -11.56
CA ILE A 150 -12.11 4.85 -10.19
C ILE A 150 -11.89 3.66 -9.24
N GLY A 151 -11.18 3.95 -8.16
CA GLY A 151 -11.04 3.06 -7.01
C GLY A 151 -11.47 3.78 -5.76
N TYR A 152 -11.99 3.02 -4.81
CA TYR A 152 -12.45 3.55 -3.54
C TYR A 152 -11.59 2.99 -2.40
N SER A 153 -11.20 3.85 -1.46
CA SER A 153 -10.51 3.45 -0.24
C SER A 153 -11.55 3.04 0.80
N ALA A 154 -11.39 1.85 1.36
CA ALA A 154 -12.32 1.29 2.34
C ALA A 154 -12.11 1.88 3.73
N LYS A 155 -13.22 2.13 4.41
CA LYS A 155 -13.27 2.21 5.87
C LYS A 155 -13.72 0.82 6.31
N GLY A 156 -12.78 -0.11 6.47
CA GLY A 156 -13.08 -1.53 6.68
C GLY A 156 -14.26 -1.77 7.64
N ALA A 157 -15.18 -2.65 7.26
CA ALA A 157 -16.35 -2.99 8.05
C ALA A 157 -16.21 -4.36 8.72
N PHE A 158 -17.04 -4.62 9.73
CA PHE A 158 -17.08 -5.93 10.36
C PHE A 158 -17.79 -6.93 9.43
N PHE A 159 -17.10 -8.03 9.09
CA PHE A 159 -17.47 -9.14 8.16
C PHE A 159 -17.22 -8.90 6.66
N LEU A 160 -16.03 -9.26 6.14
CA LEU A 160 -15.65 -9.54 4.73
C LEU A 160 -16.18 -8.61 3.60
N VAL A 161 -16.82 -7.50 3.96
CA VAL A 161 -17.39 -6.50 3.09
C VAL A 161 -16.74 -5.20 3.48
N ASP A 162 -16.10 -4.57 2.51
CA ASP A 162 -15.52 -3.26 2.69
C ASP A 162 -16.56 -2.19 2.38
N ASP A 163 -16.82 -1.34 3.38
CA ASP A 163 -17.61 -0.13 3.17
C ASP A 163 -16.68 0.96 2.65
N THR A 164 -17.09 1.60 1.56
CA THR A 164 -16.34 2.68 0.93
C THR A 164 -17.23 3.90 0.74
N ASN A 165 -16.62 5.08 0.69
CA ASN A 165 -17.31 6.34 0.38
C ASN A 165 -16.57 7.03 -0.78
N LYS A 166 -17.30 7.80 -1.60
CA LYS A 166 -16.72 8.61 -2.67
C LYS A 166 -15.64 9.57 -2.18
N GLY A 167 -15.75 10.05 -0.95
CA GLY A 167 -14.74 10.82 -0.25
C GLY A 167 -14.29 12.06 -1.04
N VAL A 168 -13.03 12.44 -0.85
CA VAL A 168 -12.35 13.46 -1.65
C VAL A 168 -11.69 12.78 -2.83
N LEU A 169 -11.85 13.36 -4.03
CA LEU A 169 -11.16 12.88 -5.23
C LEU A 169 -9.65 12.90 -4.99
N TRP A 170 -8.97 11.80 -5.27
CA TRP A 170 -7.52 11.71 -5.23
C TRP A 170 -6.99 11.27 -6.58
N ASP A 171 -6.17 12.12 -7.20
CA ASP A 171 -5.50 11.81 -8.44
C ASP A 171 -4.02 11.47 -8.17
N PRO A 172 -3.64 10.18 -8.12
CA PRO A 172 -2.26 9.78 -7.83
C PRO A 172 -1.27 10.25 -8.91
N THR A 173 -1.73 10.54 -10.13
CA THR A 173 -0.85 10.96 -11.23
C THR A 173 -0.38 12.41 -11.08
N LEU A 174 -1.02 13.20 -10.22
CA LEU A 174 -0.60 14.59 -9.98
C LEU A 174 0.56 14.68 -8.97
N SER A 175 0.78 13.65 -8.14
CA SER A 175 1.88 13.62 -7.18
C SER A 175 2.35 12.19 -6.87
N ALA A 176 3.14 11.65 -7.80
CA ALA A 176 3.74 10.33 -7.67
C ALA A 176 5.22 10.33 -8.05
N TYR A 177 5.95 9.37 -7.51
CA TYR A 177 7.16 8.89 -8.16
C TYR A 177 6.82 7.93 -9.30
N TYR A 178 7.64 7.93 -10.35
CA TYR A 178 7.41 7.15 -11.56
C TYR A 178 8.61 6.26 -11.85
N TYR A 179 8.40 4.95 -11.93
CA TYR A 179 9.45 3.97 -12.16
C TYR A 179 9.11 2.96 -13.26
N LYS A 180 10.12 2.52 -13.96
CA LYS A 180 10.13 1.27 -14.71
C LYS A 180 10.62 0.15 -13.80
N PHE A 181 9.97 -1.01 -13.85
CA PHE A 181 10.42 -2.25 -13.26
C PHE A 181 10.76 -3.25 -14.37
N ASP A 182 11.97 -3.80 -14.31
CA ASP A 182 12.42 -4.90 -15.14
C ASP A 182 12.27 -6.20 -14.34
N ALA A 183 11.32 -7.04 -14.79
CA ALA A 183 11.00 -8.30 -14.12
C ALA A 183 12.09 -9.38 -14.27
N GLU A 184 12.93 -9.32 -15.31
CA GLU A 184 14.01 -10.30 -15.51
C GLU A 184 15.16 -10.05 -14.54
N THR A 185 15.52 -8.78 -14.36
CA THR A 185 16.63 -8.38 -13.48
C THR A 185 16.19 -7.95 -12.09
N THR A 186 14.88 -7.85 -11.85
CA THR A 186 14.27 -7.30 -10.63
C THR A 186 14.83 -5.91 -10.32
N LYS A 187 14.93 -5.05 -11.35
CA LYS A 187 15.51 -3.70 -11.22
C LYS A 187 14.48 -2.61 -11.42
N PHE A 188 14.57 -1.60 -10.57
CA PHE A 188 13.83 -0.36 -10.70
C PHE A 188 14.69 0.74 -11.34
N THR A 189 14.11 1.47 -12.28
CA THR A 189 14.71 2.65 -12.92
C THR A 189 13.73 3.80 -12.82
N SER A 190 14.16 4.96 -12.33
CA SER A 190 13.29 6.14 -12.27
C SER A 190 13.13 6.79 -13.65
N TYR A 191 11.91 7.23 -13.96
CA TYR A 191 11.66 8.11 -15.11
C TYR A 191 12.10 9.55 -14.87
N ASN A 192 12.28 9.95 -13.60
CA ASN A 192 12.86 11.23 -13.21
C ASN A 192 14.19 10.97 -12.45
N PRO A 193 15.35 11.36 -12.98
CA PRO A 193 16.65 11.12 -12.34
C PRO A 193 16.78 11.63 -10.91
N ALA A 194 15.97 12.62 -10.50
CA ALA A 194 15.97 13.15 -9.14
C ALA A 194 15.14 12.32 -8.13
N SER A 195 14.37 11.32 -8.60
CA SER A 195 13.56 10.51 -7.69
C SER A 195 14.41 9.39 -7.05
N PRO A 196 14.31 9.19 -5.73
CA PRO A 196 15.06 8.15 -5.03
C PRO A 196 14.59 6.77 -5.51
N VAL A 197 15.49 5.84 -5.77
CA VAL A 197 15.12 4.48 -6.24
C VAL A 197 15.24 3.45 -5.11
N ASN A 198 16.23 3.62 -4.25
CA ASN A 198 16.67 2.59 -3.31
C ASN A 198 15.58 2.13 -2.34
N TRP A 199 14.68 3.02 -1.90
CA TRP A 199 13.55 2.65 -1.05
C TRP A 199 12.66 1.52 -1.59
N LEU A 200 12.58 1.35 -2.91
CA LEU A 200 11.81 0.25 -3.53
C LEU A 200 12.39 -1.12 -3.18
N TYR A 201 13.68 -1.22 -2.85
CA TYR A 201 14.34 -2.46 -2.47
C TYR A 201 14.27 -2.77 -0.96
N PHE A 202 13.69 -1.90 -0.14
CA PHE A 202 13.51 -2.19 1.28
C PHE A 202 12.53 -3.35 1.49
N LYS A 203 13.00 -4.43 2.12
CA LYS A 203 12.26 -5.68 2.32
C LYS A 203 11.46 -5.73 3.61
N GLY A 204 11.77 -4.84 4.56
CA GLY A 204 11.15 -4.78 5.87
C GLY A 204 9.71 -4.29 5.85
N LYS A 205 9.21 -4.01 7.05
CA LYS A 205 7.84 -3.60 7.32
C LYS A 205 7.74 -2.08 7.43
N TRP A 206 6.79 -1.52 6.69
CA TRP A 206 6.43 -0.11 6.73
C TRP A 206 5.47 0.15 7.87
N GLY A 207 5.97 0.12 9.11
CA GLY A 207 5.16 0.29 10.31
C GLY A 207 5.75 -0.39 11.54
N ASP A 208 4.99 -0.35 12.63
CA ASP A 208 5.33 -1.01 13.89
C ASP A 208 5.27 -2.54 13.76
N GLN A 209 5.97 -3.20 14.68
CA GLN A 209 5.84 -4.64 14.91
C GLN A 209 4.58 -4.91 15.75
N GLN A 210 3.80 -5.93 15.36
CA GLN A 210 2.64 -6.38 16.12
C GLN A 210 3.03 -6.67 17.57
N TYR A 211 2.33 -6.05 18.52
CA TYR A 211 2.58 -6.27 19.94
C TYR A 211 2.39 -7.74 20.36
N PRO A 212 3.18 -8.22 21.35
CA PRO A 212 2.95 -9.50 22.01
C PRO A 212 1.55 -9.58 22.63
N LYS A 213 1.03 -10.81 22.82
CA LYS A 213 -0.32 -11.03 23.36
C LYS A 213 -0.50 -10.48 24.77
N GLU A 214 0.61 -10.36 25.49
CA GLU A 214 0.70 -9.92 26.88
C GLU A 214 0.73 -8.40 27.01
N HIS A 215 0.90 -7.67 25.89
CA HIS A 215 0.90 -6.21 25.90
C HIS A 215 -0.48 -5.67 26.31
N GLU A 216 -0.49 -4.65 27.17
CA GLU A 216 -1.74 -4.03 27.62
C GLU A 216 -2.53 -3.48 26.42
N GLY A 217 -3.83 -3.79 26.37
CA GLY A 217 -4.70 -3.35 25.29
C GLY A 217 -4.51 -4.07 23.96
N GLN A 218 -3.61 -5.06 23.85
CA GLN A 218 -3.51 -5.95 22.70
C GLN A 218 -4.53 -7.08 22.81
N TYR A 219 -5.31 -7.26 21.75
CA TYR A 219 -6.29 -8.35 21.63
C TYR A 219 -6.09 -9.09 20.31
N ILE A 220 -6.42 -10.38 20.28
CA ILE A 220 -6.44 -11.16 19.04
C ILE A 220 -7.81 -11.80 18.91
N LEU A 221 -8.50 -11.51 17.81
CA LEU A 221 -9.80 -12.06 17.49
C LEU A 221 -9.75 -12.65 16.08
N PHE A 222 -10.10 -13.93 15.94
CA PHE A 222 -10.03 -14.67 14.67
C PHE A 222 -8.67 -14.57 13.95
N GLY A 223 -7.57 -14.54 14.71
CA GLY A 223 -6.22 -14.38 14.18
C GLY A 223 -5.82 -12.96 13.81
N GLN A 224 -6.76 -12.00 13.84
CA GLN A 224 -6.48 -10.58 13.63
C GLN A 224 -6.11 -9.92 14.95
N ALA A 225 -4.93 -9.29 14.97
CA ALA A 225 -4.43 -8.52 16.10
C ALA A 225 -5.09 -7.13 16.15
N ARG A 226 -5.27 -6.56 17.36
CA ARG A 226 -5.69 -5.17 17.51
C ARG A 226 -4.67 -4.24 16.85
N TYR A 227 -3.44 -4.31 17.33
CA TYR A 227 -2.28 -3.63 16.75
C TYR A 227 -1.48 -4.62 15.93
N GLY A 228 -1.48 -4.46 14.62
CA GLY A 228 -0.88 -5.37 13.65
C GLY A 228 0.53 -4.96 13.21
N ASN A 229 1.15 -5.82 12.39
CA ASN A 229 2.40 -5.48 11.71
C ASN A 229 2.12 -4.48 10.57
N GLY A 230 3.03 -3.53 10.36
CA GLY A 230 3.09 -2.80 9.09
C GLY A 230 3.31 -3.73 7.89
N PRO A 231 2.84 -3.38 6.67
CA PRO A 231 2.99 -4.23 5.50
C PRO A 231 4.39 -4.13 4.89
N THR A 232 4.70 -5.05 3.97
CA THR A 232 5.86 -4.91 3.08
C THR A 232 5.60 -3.87 1.99
N GLY A 233 6.68 -3.30 1.45
CA GLY A 233 6.61 -2.32 0.36
C GLY A 233 6.33 -2.93 -1.03
N PRO A 234 6.38 -2.11 -2.09
CA PRO A 234 6.03 -2.51 -3.46
C PRO A 234 6.76 -3.76 -4.00
N ILE A 235 8.03 -3.97 -3.63
CA ILE A 235 8.81 -5.14 -4.08
C ILE A 235 8.18 -6.47 -3.64
N GLY A 236 7.41 -6.49 -2.55
CA GLY A 236 6.72 -7.68 -2.05
C GLY A 236 5.36 -7.95 -2.71
N LYS A 237 4.98 -7.22 -3.77
CA LYS A 237 3.61 -7.24 -4.33
C LYS A 237 3.51 -7.98 -5.68
N GLU A 238 4.45 -8.89 -5.94
CA GLU A 238 4.53 -9.73 -7.15
C GLU A 238 4.41 -8.93 -8.47
N LEU A 239 5.26 -7.91 -8.64
CA LEU A 239 5.24 -7.03 -9.83
C LEU A 239 5.45 -7.81 -11.15
N GLN A 240 6.11 -8.96 -11.07
CA GLN A 240 6.40 -9.90 -12.16
C GLN A 240 5.30 -10.93 -12.44
N ARG A 241 4.16 -10.88 -11.73
CA ARG A 241 3.11 -11.91 -11.82
C ARG A 241 2.61 -12.09 -13.26
N LYS A 242 2.33 -13.35 -13.63
CA LYS A 242 1.86 -13.70 -14.98
C LYS A 242 0.43 -13.22 -15.23
N ASP A 243 -0.47 -13.53 -14.30
CA ASP A 243 -1.90 -13.26 -14.41
C ASP A 243 -2.24 -11.86 -13.85
N ILE A 244 -3.51 -11.44 -13.96
CA ILE A 244 -3.97 -10.18 -13.38
C ILE A 244 -3.96 -10.25 -11.84
N CYS A 245 -4.28 -11.43 -11.31
CA CYS A 245 -4.28 -11.72 -9.87
C CYS A 245 -2.89 -12.18 -9.40
N PRO A 246 -2.53 -11.91 -8.14
CA PRO A 246 -1.39 -12.51 -7.47
C PRO A 246 -1.47 -14.04 -7.38
N SER A 247 -0.33 -14.69 -7.19
CA SER A 247 -0.19 -16.15 -7.24
C SER A 247 -0.97 -16.92 -6.18
N ASN A 248 -1.24 -16.28 -5.04
CA ASN A 248 -2.04 -16.82 -3.93
C ASN A 248 -3.56 -16.77 -4.19
N VAL A 249 -4.02 -16.04 -5.21
CA VAL A 249 -5.44 -15.86 -5.51
C VAL A 249 -5.88 -16.85 -6.60
N LYS A 250 -6.65 -17.87 -6.20
CA LYS A 250 -7.12 -18.94 -7.11
C LYS A 250 -8.60 -19.27 -6.89
N PRO A 251 -9.41 -19.39 -7.96
CA PRO A 251 -9.05 -19.15 -9.36
C PRO A 251 -8.84 -17.66 -9.66
N CYS A 252 -7.88 -17.33 -10.54
CA CYS A 252 -7.75 -15.97 -11.02
C CYS A 252 -8.81 -15.68 -12.07
N TRP A 253 -9.80 -14.86 -11.72
CA TRP A 253 -10.91 -14.53 -12.58
C TRP A 253 -11.15 -13.02 -12.63
N ALA A 254 -10.93 -12.42 -13.81
CA ALA A 254 -11.31 -11.04 -14.09
C ALA A 254 -12.83 -10.98 -14.32
N ARG A 255 -13.54 -10.38 -13.37
CA ARG A 255 -15.01 -10.29 -13.40
C ARG A 255 -15.46 -9.24 -14.41
N PRO A 256 -16.45 -9.55 -15.27
CA PRO A 256 -16.98 -8.60 -16.24
C PRO A 256 -18.10 -7.70 -15.67
N PHE A 257 -18.32 -7.71 -14.36
CA PHE A 257 -19.31 -6.90 -13.66
C PHE A 257 -18.84 -6.55 -12.25
N LEU A 258 -19.31 -5.42 -11.73
CA LEU A 258 -19.14 -5.05 -10.32
C LEU A 258 -20.14 -5.81 -9.46
N THR A 259 -19.69 -6.28 -8.31
CA THR A 259 -20.53 -6.90 -7.26
C THR A 259 -20.83 -5.94 -6.11
N ALA A 260 -20.26 -4.74 -6.12
CA ALA A 260 -20.55 -3.70 -5.14
C ALA A 260 -22.01 -3.23 -5.30
N LYS A 261 -22.73 -3.15 -4.18
CA LYS A 261 -24.05 -2.53 -4.13
C LYS A 261 -23.87 -1.13 -3.57
N LEU A 262 -24.43 -0.13 -4.25
CA LEU A 262 -24.62 1.18 -3.63
C LEU A 262 -25.56 0.98 -2.44
N GLU A 263 -25.11 1.36 -1.23
CA GLU A 263 -26.04 1.51 -0.12
C GLU A 263 -27.05 2.60 -0.49
N LYS A 264 -28.34 2.31 -0.26
CA LYS A 264 -29.38 3.33 -0.40
C LYS A 264 -29.25 4.26 0.81
N GLU A 265 -29.08 5.55 0.55
CA GLU A 265 -29.18 6.61 1.56
C GLU A 265 -30.57 6.63 2.22
#